data_AF-A0A9X1TIX7-F1
#
_entry.id   AF-A0A9X1TIX7-F1
#
_cell.length_a   1.000
_cell.length_b   1.000
_cell.length_c   1.000
_cell.angle_alpha   90.00
_cell.angle_beta   90.00
_cell.angle_gamma   90.00
#
_symmetry.space_group_name_H-M   'P 1'
#
loop_
_entity.id
_entity.type
_entity.pdbx_description
1 polymer ?
#
loop_
_entity_poly.entity_id
_entity_poly.type
_entity_poly.pdbx_seq_one_letter_code
_entity_poly.pdbx_strand_id
1 'polypeptide(L)'
;MLSPDQNAALSELEAHPNWPLRSCAVTDELGEFVIDPDLFYTPGAANERDAKKVCLSGCPVLAACRAYALGGSGWWESDGVWGGMTADERRAERRAQKKRRARLARQGDKRPQPTENWEPSPAQASLLQALAEQPDLRAAAETMKRPYPNVRWVYAQMCEQLGFHSDELTVPALLEEAAKRISGERPSGPELEAAA
;
A
#
# COMPACT_ATOMS: atom_id res chain seq x y z
N MET A 1 -1.18 0.08 0.14
CA MET A 1 -0.74 -0.06 1.55
C MET A 1 -1.63 -1.04 2.27
N LEU A 2 -1.16 -2.29 2.34
CA LEU A 2 -1.73 -3.33 3.19
C LEU A 2 -1.85 -2.84 4.64
N SER A 3 -2.83 -3.33 5.39
CA SER A 3 -2.98 -3.00 6.81
C SER A 3 -1.74 -3.46 7.59
N PRO A 4 -1.48 -2.89 8.78
CA PRO A 4 -0.43 -3.38 9.67
C PRO A 4 -0.52 -4.89 9.89
N ASP A 5 -1.71 -5.42 10.10
CA ASP A 5 -1.96 -6.87 10.26
C ASP A 5 -1.61 -7.67 9.00
N GLN A 6 -1.91 -7.14 7.81
CA GLN A 6 -1.56 -7.76 6.54
C GLN A 6 -0.05 -7.74 6.29
N ASN A 7 0.65 -6.68 6.69
CA ASN A 7 2.11 -6.60 6.59
C ASN A 7 2.79 -7.56 7.57
N ALA A 8 2.31 -7.64 8.82
CA ALA A 8 2.82 -8.58 9.80
C ALA A 8 2.65 -10.03 9.33
N ALA A 9 1.48 -10.37 8.78
CA ALA A 9 1.23 -11.68 8.19
C ALA A 9 2.15 -11.97 7.00
N LEU A 10 2.40 -11.00 6.10
CA LEU A 10 3.34 -11.20 4.99
C LEU A 10 4.80 -11.36 5.46
N SER A 11 5.26 -10.57 6.44
CA SER A 11 6.61 -10.73 6.99
C SER A 11 6.79 -12.09 7.69
N GLU A 12 5.76 -12.61 8.35
CA GLU A 12 5.77 -13.96 8.93
C GLU A 12 5.81 -15.05 7.83
N LEU A 13 5.17 -14.83 6.68
CA LEU A 13 5.28 -15.71 5.52
C LEU A 13 6.66 -15.70 4.87
N GLU A 14 7.27 -14.53 4.74
CA GLU A 14 8.64 -14.39 4.20
C GLU A 14 9.67 -15.06 5.11
N ALA A 15 9.43 -15.07 6.43
CA ALA A 15 10.24 -15.81 7.40
C ALA A 15 10.06 -17.34 7.32
N HIS A 16 9.01 -17.83 6.65
CA HIS A 16 8.69 -19.24 6.49
C HIS A 16 8.40 -19.57 5.02
N PRO A 17 9.44 -19.83 4.19
CA PRO A 17 9.30 -19.99 2.73
C PRO A 17 8.40 -21.16 2.30
N ASN A 18 8.03 -22.04 3.24
CA ASN A 18 7.20 -23.22 3.02
C ASN A 18 5.76 -23.05 3.51
N TRP A 19 5.28 -21.83 3.74
CA TRP A 19 3.92 -21.62 4.23
C TRP A 19 2.79 -22.24 3.39
N PRO A 20 2.88 -22.38 2.03
CA PRO A 20 1.85 -23.09 1.27
C PRO A 20 1.76 -24.57 1.65
N LEU A 21 2.88 -25.18 2.08
CA LEU A 21 2.96 -26.54 2.61
C LEU A 21 2.34 -26.69 4.01
N ARG A 22 1.86 -25.59 4.60
CA ARG A 22 1.09 -25.58 5.86
C ARG A 22 -0.37 -25.19 5.62
N SER A 23 -0.81 -25.07 4.36
CA SER A 23 -2.19 -24.73 4.04
C SER A 23 -3.16 -25.87 4.38
N CYS A 24 -4.45 -25.58 4.49
CA CYS A 24 -5.47 -26.62 4.65
C CYS A 24 -5.68 -27.46 3.37
N ALA A 25 -5.05 -27.08 2.25
CA ALA A 25 -5.08 -27.81 0.98
C ALA A 25 -3.89 -28.77 0.83
N VAL A 26 -3.18 -29.08 1.92
CA VAL A 26 -1.98 -29.94 1.90
C VAL A 26 -2.33 -31.42 1.81
N THR A 27 -1.32 -32.17 1.39
CA THR A 27 -1.28 -33.62 1.46
C THR A 27 -1.02 -34.10 2.89
N ASP A 28 -1.48 -35.30 3.24
CA ASP A 28 -1.13 -35.99 4.48
C ASP A 28 0.35 -36.46 4.48
N GLU A 29 0.76 -37.17 5.54
CA GLU A 29 2.12 -37.73 5.68
C GLU A 29 2.48 -38.76 4.60
N LEU A 30 1.48 -39.28 3.88
CA LEU A 30 1.62 -40.26 2.80
C LEU A 30 1.60 -39.60 1.41
N GLY A 31 1.41 -38.28 1.34
CA GLY A 31 1.35 -37.54 0.08
C GLY A 31 -0.04 -37.52 -0.57
N GLU A 32 -1.09 -37.99 0.13
CA GLU A 32 -2.46 -37.97 -0.37
C GLU A 32 -3.16 -36.66 -0.01
N PHE A 33 -3.89 -36.07 -0.96
CA PHE A 33 -4.63 -34.85 -0.69
C PHE A 33 -5.74 -35.10 0.33
N VAL A 34 -5.65 -34.46 1.50
CA VAL A 34 -6.71 -34.50 2.51
C VAL A 34 -7.98 -33.84 1.97
N ILE A 35 -7.81 -32.90 1.03
CA ILE A 35 -8.88 -32.16 0.36
C ILE A 35 -8.50 -32.02 -1.10
N ASP A 36 -9.42 -32.38 -1.99
CA ASP A 36 -9.26 -32.21 -3.43
C ASP A 36 -8.92 -30.76 -3.79
N PRO A 37 -7.72 -30.48 -4.34
CA PRO A 37 -7.34 -29.13 -4.75
C PRO A 37 -8.30 -28.52 -5.77
N ASP A 38 -8.93 -29.34 -6.62
CA ASP A 38 -9.86 -28.86 -7.65
C ASP A 38 -11.11 -28.22 -7.04
N LEU A 39 -11.47 -28.57 -5.80
CA LEU A 39 -12.56 -27.93 -5.06
C LEU A 39 -12.39 -26.40 -4.99
N PHE A 40 -11.15 -25.92 -4.88
CA PHE A 40 -10.88 -24.49 -4.74
C PHE A 40 -11.00 -23.72 -6.05
N TYR A 41 -10.96 -24.40 -7.21
CA TYR A 41 -11.01 -23.77 -8.53
C TYR A 41 -12.27 -24.12 -9.32
N THR A 42 -13.00 -25.15 -8.90
CA THR A 42 -14.23 -25.58 -9.56
C THR A 42 -15.32 -24.51 -9.40
N PRO A 43 -15.83 -23.92 -10.49
CA PRO A 43 -16.90 -22.94 -10.42
C PRO A 43 -18.18 -23.53 -9.81
N GLY A 44 -18.95 -22.70 -9.12
CA GLY A 44 -20.27 -23.06 -8.62
C GLY A 44 -20.45 -22.72 -7.14
N ALA A 45 -21.62 -22.16 -6.81
CA ALA A 45 -21.89 -21.65 -5.47
C ALA A 45 -21.76 -22.70 -4.35
N ALA A 46 -22.05 -23.97 -4.65
CA ALA A 46 -21.85 -25.08 -3.71
C ALA A 46 -20.36 -25.34 -3.45
N ASN A 47 -19.57 -25.46 -4.51
CA ASN A 47 -18.12 -25.71 -4.44
C ASN A 47 -17.39 -24.55 -3.75
N GLU A 48 -17.72 -23.30 -4.11
CA GLU A 48 -17.17 -22.12 -3.45
C GLU A 48 -17.51 -22.08 -1.95
N ARG A 49 -18.73 -22.50 -1.59
CA ARG A 49 -19.15 -22.58 -0.19
C ARG A 49 -18.35 -23.65 0.56
N ASP A 50 -18.13 -24.81 -0.04
CA ASP A 50 -17.40 -25.91 0.58
C ASP A 50 -15.90 -25.60 0.68
N ALA A 51 -15.29 -25.01 -0.35
CA ALA A 51 -13.93 -24.48 -0.29
C ALA A 51 -13.74 -23.43 0.82
N LYS A 52 -14.73 -22.54 1.01
CA LYS A 52 -14.71 -21.58 2.13
C LYS A 52 -14.82 -22.26 3.49
N LYS A 53 -15.66 -23.30 3.63
CA LYS A 53 -15.76 -24.05 4.89
C LYS A 53 -14.40 -24.64 5.28
N VAL A 54 -13.69 -25.20 4.32
CA VAL A 54 -12.33 -25.73 4.51
C VAL A 54 -11.36 -24.67 5.01
N CYS A 55 -11.39 -23.47 4.41
CA CYS A 55 -10.58 -22.35 4.88
C CYS A 55 -10.94 -21.94 6.33
N LEU A 56 -12.24 -21.95 6.67
CA LEU A 56 -12.76 -21.47 7.96
C LEU A 56 -12.71 -22.53 9.08
N SER A 57 -12.55 -23.81 8.76
CA SER A 57 -12.50 -24.91 9.74
C SER A 57 -11.19 -25.01 10.52
N GLY A 58 -10.31 -24.01 10.42
CA GLY A 58 -9.06 -23.95 11.17
C GLY A 58 -7.79 -23.94 10.33
N CYS A 59 -7.84 -23.45 9.08
CA CYS A 59 -6.63 -23.31 8.26
C CYS A 59 -5.58 -22.45 8.99
N PRO A 60 -4.40 -22.99 9.32
CA PRO A 60 -3.43 -22.32 10.18
C PRO A 60 -2.76 -21.11 9.50
N VAL A 61 -2.85 -21.03 8.17
CA VAL A 61 -2.28 -19.94 7.35
C VAL A 61 -3.35 -19.04 6.74
N LEU A 62 -4.60 -19.08 7.23
CA LEU A 62 -5.73 -18.35 6.63
C LEU A 62 -5.45 -16.85 6.44
N ALA A 63 -4.96 -16.19 7.49
CA ALA A 63 -4.67 -14.76 7.47
C ALA A 63 -3.56 -14.41 6.46
N ALA A 64 -2.52 -15.24 6.45
CA ALA A 64 -1.36 -15.14 5.58
C ALA A 64 -1.75 -15.36 4.10
N CYS A 65 -2.48 -16.43 3.81
CA CYS A 65 -3.04 -16.74 2.49
C CYS A 65 -3.94 -15.60 1.98
N ARG A 66 -4.78 -15.02 2.86
CA ARG A 66 -5.63 -13.87 2.53
C ARG A 66 -4.81 -12.61 2.26
N ALA A 67 -3.79 -12.33 3.06
CA ALA A 67 -2.90 -11.19 2.86
C ALA A 67 -2.15 -11.30 1.52
N TYR A 68 -1.61 -12.49 1.22
CA TYR A 68 -0.99 -12.82 -0.06
C TYR A 68 -1.95 -12.59 -1.23
N ALA A 69 -3.17 -13.15 -1.15
CA ALA A 69 -4.20 -13.02 -2.17
C ALA A 69 -4.84 -11.62 -2.27
N LEU A 70 -4.49 -10.67 -1.40
CA LEU A 70 -4.87 -9.26 -1.51
C LEU A 70 -3.67 -8.34 -1.84
N GLY A 71 -2.45 -8.89 -1.78
CA GLY A 71 -1.15 -8.20 -1.77
C GLY A 71 -0.77 -7.40 -3.01
N GLY A 72 -1.23 -7.81 -4.20
CA GLY A 72 -1.18 -6.94 -5.37
C GLY A 72 0.20 -6.65 -5.96
N SER A 73 0.88 -7.66 -6.49
CA SER A 73 1.90 -7.46 -7.55
C SER A 73 1.71 -8.45 -8.71
N GLY A 74 0.62 -8.26 -9.47
CA GLY A 74 0.49 -8.66 -10.88
C GLY A 74 0.46 -10.15 -11.28
N TRP A 75 0.84 -11.10 -10.42
CA TRP A 75 1.04 -12.51 -10.80
C TRP A 75 0.13 -13.52 -10.10
N TRP A 76 -0.68 -13.11 -9.15
CA TRP A 76 -1.38 -14.03 -8.25
C TRP A 76 -2.81 -14.30 -8.73
N GLU A 77 -3.06 -15.58 -8.88
CA GLU A 77 -4.31 -16.33 -9.08
C GLU A 77 -5.59 -15.49 -9.08
N SER A 78 -6.01 -15.16 -10.29
CA SER A 78 -7.25 -14.44 -10.60
C SER A 78 -8.51 -15.20 -10.16
N ASP A 79 -8.40 -16.52 -10.06
CA ASP A 79 -9.53 -17.43 -9.95
C ASP A 79 -9.49 -18.22 -8.64
N GLY A 80 -10.52 -19.04 -8.42
CA GLY A 80 -10.64 -19.89 -7.24
C GLY A 80 -10.82 -19.20 -5.89
N VAL A 81 -10.86 -20.00 -4.82
CA VAL A 81 -11.03 -19.59 -3.43
C VAL A 81 -9.69 -19.53 -2.72
N TRP A 82 -9.33 -18.35 -2.24
CA TRP A 82 -8.05 -18.05 -1.59
C TRP A 82 -8.29 -17.34 -0.26
N GLY A 83 -7.67 -17.82 0.82
CA GLY A 83 -7.81 -17.18 2.15
C GLY A 83 -9.27 -17.07 2.62
N GLY A 84 -10.12 -18.00 2.18
CA GLY A 84 -11.57 -18.01 2.41
C GLY A 84 -12.35 -16.98 1.57
N MET A 85 -11.80 -16.49 0.46
CA MET A 85 -12.44 -15.50 -0.42
C MET A 85 -12.43 -15.94 -1.88
N THR A 86 -13.56 -15.82 -2.57
CA THR A 86 -13.63 -16.02 -4.03
C THR A 86 -12.93 -14.89 -4.77
N ALA A 87 -12.62 -15.10 -6.05
CA ALA A 87 -12.11 -14.06 -6.94
C ALA A 87 -12.89 -12.75 -6.85
N ASP A 88 -14.23 -12.82 -6.85
CA ASP A 88 -15.12 -11.67 -6.75
C ASP A 88 -15.09 -10.99 -5.39
N GLU A 89 -15.06 -11.75 -4.30
CA GLU A 89 -14.92 -11.19 -2.96
C GLU A 89 -13.56 -10.49 -2.80
N ARG A 90 -12.49 -11.07 -3.35
CA ARG A 90 -11.17 -10.42 -3.36
C ARG A 90 -11.21 -9.13 -4.19
N ARG A 91 -11.87 -9.12 -5.36
CA ARG A 91 -12.09 -7.91 -6.17
C ARG A 91 -12.86 -6.83 -5.40
N ALA A 92 -13.95 -7.21 -4.73
CA ALA A 92 -14.78 -6.31 -3.94
C ALA A 92 -14.00 -5.73 -2.74
N GLU A 93 -13.25 -6.57 -2.03
CA GLU A 93 -12.43 -6.14 -0.89
C GLU A 93 -11.31 -5.20 -1.34
N ARG A 94 -10.62 -5.47 -2.45
CA ARG A 94 -9.64 -4.52 -3.02
C ARG A 94 -10.26 -3.16 -3.32
N ARG A 95 -11.47 -3.14 -3.89
CA ARG A 95 -12.22 -1.90 -4.13
C ARG A 95 -12.62 -1.22 -2.82
N ALA A 96 -13.07 -1.97 -1.81
CA ALA A 96 -13.43 -1.46 -0.50
C ALA A 96 -12.23 -0.87 0.24
N GLN A 97 -11.06 -1.52 0.18
CA GLN A 97 -9.80 -0.99 0.72
C GLN A 97 -9.41 0.32 0.04
N LYS A 98 -9.52 0.40 -1.29
CA LYS A 98 -9.27 1.65 -2.04
C LYS A 98 -10.22 2.76 -1.59
N LYS A 99 -11.53 2.47 -1.46
CA LYS A 99 -12.54 3.42 -0.99
C LYS A 99 -12.29 3.85 0.46
N ARG A 100 -11.94 2.91 1.35
CA ARG A 100 -11.62 3.19 2.75
C ARG A 100 -10.39 4.07 2.88
N ARG A 101 -9.34 3.83 2.09
CA ARG A 101 -8.18 4.72 2.00
C ARG A 101 -8.58 6.13 1.53
N ALA A 102 -9.33 6.22 0.44
CA ALA A 102 -9.81 7.50 -0.07
C ALA A 102 -10.72 8.24 0.93
N ARG A 103 -11.55 7.51 1.69
CA ARG A 103 -12.43 8.05 2.72
C ARG A 103 -11.64 8.49 3.96
N LEU A 104 -10.67 7.72 4.42
CA LEU A 104 -9.82 8.08 5.55
C LEU A 104 -8.96 9.30 5.22
N ALA A 105 -8.45 9.41 3.99
CA ALA A 105 -7.84 10.64 3.50
C ALA A 105 -8.83 11.81 3.59
N ARG A 106 -10.04 11.65 3.04
CA ARG A 106 -11.06 12.72 3.03
C ARG A 106 -11.67 13.09 4.39
N GLN A 107 -11.68 12.18 5.37
CA GLN A 107 -12.34 12.40 6.67
C GLN A 107 -11.42 13.04 7.72
N GLY A 108 -10.17 13.33 7.38
CA GLY A 108 -9.22 14.07 8.20
C GLY A 108 -8.86 15.48 7.70
N ASP A 109 -9.29 15.89 6.49
CA ASP A 109 -8.73 17.09 5.85
C ASP A 109 -9.48 18.39 6.19
N LYS A 110 -8.95 19.13 7.15
CA LYS A 110 -8.73 20.56 6.91
C LYS A 110 -7.43 20.65 6.13
N ARG A 111 -7.47 21.29 4.95
CA ARG A 111 -6.24 21.60 4.19
C ARG A 111 -5.18 22.16 5.14
N PRO A 112 -3.91 21.69 5.09
CA PRO A 112 -2.85 22.22 5.93
C PRO A 112 -2.73 23.71 5.66
N GLN A 113 -2.65 24.50 6.73
CA GLN A 113 -2.41 25.93 6.55
C GLN A 113 -0.94 26.12 6.21
N PRO A 114 -0.60 26.74 5.06
CA PRO A 114 0.78 26.95 4.68
C PRO A 114 1.46 27.80 5.75
N THR A 115 2.67 27.41 6.13
CA THR A 115 3.50 28.19 7.04
C THR A 115 3.81 29.55 6.42
N GLU A 116 3.58 30.62 7.19
CA GLU A 116 3.97 31.97 6.79
C GLU A 116 5.49 32.09 6.80
N ASN A 117 6.07 32.75 5.78
CA ASN A 117 7.52 32.89 5.62
C ASN A 117 8.29 31.57 5.77
N TRP A 118 7.82 30.52 5.08
CA TRP A 118 8.45 29.21 5.13
C TRP A 118 9.92 29.27 4.72
N GLU A 119 10.79 28.80 5.62
CA GLU A 119 12.20 28.56 5.37
C GLU A 119 12.51 27.09 5.65
N PRO A 120 13.19 26.38 4.73
CA PRO A 120 13.49 24.97 4.93
C PRO A 120 14.50 24.82 6.08
N SER A 121 14.18 23.95 7.03
CA SER A 121 15.14 23.50 8.06
C SER A 121 16.38 22.86 7.41
N PRO A 122 17.52 22.73 8.11
CA PRO A 122 18.73 22.11 7.54
C PRO A 122 18.48 20.72 6.95
N ALA A 123 17.63 19.91 7.59
CA ALA A 123 17.27 18.58 7.09
C ALA A 123 16.43 18.64 5.81
N GLN A 124 15.53 19.62 5.70
CA GLN A 124 14.73 19.86 4.50
C GLN A 124 15.59 20.40 3.36
N ALA A 125 16.50 21.35 3.64
CA ALA A 125 17.42 21.89 2.66
C ALA A 125 18.33 20.78 2.07
N SER A 126 18.89 19.91 2.92
CA SER A 126 19.67 18.76 2.45
C SER A 126 18.85 17.80 1.58
N LEU A 127 17.57 17.59 1.91
CA LEU A 127 16.68 16.75 1.10
C LEU A 127 16.32 17.42 -0.24
N LEU A 128 16.02 18.72 -0.26
CA LEU A 128 15.76 19.47 -1.48
C LEU A 128 16.95 19.40 -2.44
N GLN A 129 18.17 19.53 -1.91
CA GLN A 129 19.39 19.40 -2.72
C GLN A 129 19.51 18.00 -3.34
N ALA A 130 19.32 16.95 -2.54
CA ALA A 130 19.37 15.57 -3.05
C ALA A 130 18.27 15.29 -4.10
N LEU A 131 17.07 15.84 -3.91
CA LEU A 131 15.95 15.68 -4.85
C LEU A 131 16.12 16.49 -6.13
N ALA A 132 16.83 17.63 -6.06
CA ALA A 132 17.17 18.43 -7.24
C ALA A 132 18.16 17.70 -8.16
N GLU A 133 19.05 16.89 -7.59
CA GLU A 133 19.95 16.02 -8.36
C GLU A 133 19.21 14.84 -9.00
N GLN A 134 18.34 14.17 -8.22
CA GLN A 134 17.51 13.08 -8.69
C GLN A 134 16.13 13.11 -8.00
N PRO A 135 15.02 13.28 -8.74
CA PRO A 135 13.68 13.46 -8.15
C PRO A 135 13.06 12.13 -7.70
N ASP A 136 13.79 11.36 -6.88
CA ASP A 136 13.38 10.09 -6.30
C ASP A 136 13.74 10.03 -4.80
N LEU A 137 12.74 9.73 -3.96
CA LEU A 137 12.90 9.72 -2.50
C LEU A 137 13.76 8.55 -1.99
N ARG A 138 13.84 7.44 -2.71
CA ARG A 138 14.65 6.29 -2.31
C ARG A 138 16.12 6.54 -2.63
N ALA A 139 16.41 7.07 -3.81
CA ALA A 139 17.75 7.54 -4.18
C ALA A 139 18.24 8.63 -3.20
N ALA A 140 17.39 9.61 -2.86
CA ALA A 140 17.74 10.63 -1.87
C ALA A 140 18.06 10.03 -0.49
N ALA A 141 17.32 9.00 -0.06
CA ALA A 141 17.60 8.29 1.19
C ALA A 141 18.96 7.59 1.19
N GLU A 142 19.34 6.97 0.08
CA GLU A 142 20.64 6.35 -0.12
C GLU A 142 21.78 7.39 -0.09
N THR A 143 21.64 8.47 -0.87
CA THR A 143 22.61 9.58 -0.93
C THR A 143 22.84 10.22 0.44
N MET A 144 21.76 10.50 1.17
CA MET A 144 21.83 11.10 2.51
C MET A 144 22.24 10.11 3.61
N LYS A 145 22.35 8.81 3.29
CA LYS A 145 22.56 7.72 4.25
C LYS A 145 21.54 7.75 5.39
N ARG A 146 20.25 7.93 5.06
CA ARG A 146 19.13 7.97 6.02
C ARG A 146 18.12 6.87 5.72
N PRO A 147 17.44 6.33 6.74
CA PRO A 147 16.33 5.40 6.50
C PRO A 147 15.24 6.03 5.62
N TYR A 148 14.74 5.30 4.62
CA TYR A 148 13.67 5.76 3.72
C TYR A 148 12.44 6.33 4.46
N PRO A 149 11.95 5.74 5.57
CA PRO A 149 10.85 6.33 6.33
C PRO A 149 11.14 7.75 6.86
N ASN A 150 12.39 8.06 7.23
CA ASN A 150 12.76 9.40 7.68
C ASN A 150 12.70 10.40 6.51
N VAL A 151 13.24 10.03 5.35
CA VAL A 151 13.17 10.89 4.15
C VAL A 151 11.72 11.12 3.73
N ARG A 152 10.90 10.08 3.72
CA ARG A 152 9.47 10.16 3.41
C ARG A 152 8.72 11.06 4.41
N TRP A 153 9.09 11.04 5.68
CA TRP A 153 8.51 11.92 6.69
C TRP A 153 8.91 13.38 6.47
N VAL A 154 10.19 13.68 6.21
CA VAL A 154 10.65 15.05 5.90
C VAL A 154 9.95 15.59 4.64
N TYR A 155 9.78 14.75 3.62
CA TYR A 155 8.99 15.07 2.43
C TYR A 155 7.55 15.46 2.77
N ALA A 156 6.85 14.62 3.53
CA ALA A 156 5.46 14.88 3.93
C ALA A 156 5.32 16.18 4.74
N GLN A 157 6.28 16.45 5.63
CA GLN A 157 6.32 17.70 6.40
C GLN A 157 6.50 18.93 5.51
N MET A 158 7.34 18.86 4.47
CA MET A 158 7.45 19.98 3.52
C MET A 158 6.15 20.22 2.75
N CYS A 159 5.47 19.16 2.29
CA CYS A 159 4.16 19.31 1.65
C CYS A 159 3.16 20.03 2.57
N GLU A 160 3.06 19.60 3.82
CA GLU A 160 2.14 20.21 4.80
C GLU A 160 2.49 21.68 5.09
N GLN A 161 3.78 21.98 5.26
CA GLN A 161 4.27 23.35 5.47
C GLN A 161 4.00 24.26 4.26
N LEU A 162 3.91 23.70 3.06
CA LEU A 162 3.53 24.39 1.83
C LEU A 162 2.01 24.42 1.60
N GLY A 163 1.20 23.81 2.49
CA GLY A 163 -0.26 23.83 2.41
C GLY A 163 -0.86 22.73 1.52
N PHE A 164 -0.14 21.63 1.34
CA PHE A 164 -0.52 20.47 0.54
C PHE A 164 -0.46 19.19 1.36
N HIS A 165 -1.28 18.22 1.02
CA HIS A 165 -1.11 16.85 1.50
C HIS A 165 0.05 16.18 0.76
N SER A 166 0.70 15.23 1.43
CA SER A 166 1.89 14.55 0.88
C SER A 166 1.63 13.74 -0.40
N ASP A 167 0.38 13.42 -0.71
CA ASP A 167 -0.06 12.73 -1.92
C ASP A 167 -0.52 13.67 -3.05
N GLU A 168 -0.63 14.98 -2.79
CA GLU A 168 -1.01 15.99 -3.80
C GLU A 168 0.18 16.47 -4.62
N LEU A 169 1.37 16.49 -4.03
CA LEU A 169 2.59 16.88 -4.73
C LEU A 169 3.35 15.63 -5.18
N THR A 170 3.83 15.67 -6.42
CA THR A 170 4.93 14.81 -6.87
C THR A 170 6.25 15.42 -6.40
N VAL A 171 7.34 14.65 -6.43
CA VAL A 171 8.67 15.17 -6.06
C VAL A 171 9.06 16.41 -6.90
N PRO A 172 8.90 16.42 -8.23
CA PRO A 172 9.15 17.62 -9.02
C PRO A 172 8.25 18.82 -8.63
N ALA A 173 6.95 18.59 -8.41
CA ALA A 173 6.02 19.65 -8.02
C ALA A 173 6.37 20.25 -6.64
N LEU A 174 6.87 19.43 -5.70
CA LEU A 174 7.39 19.91 -4.43
C LEU A 174 8.58 20.85 -4.63
N LEU A 175 9.53 20.51 -5.50
CA LEU A 175 10.71 21.33 -5.77
C LEU A 175 10.31 22.70 -6.35
N GLU A 176 9.34 22.71 -7.26
CA GLU A 176 8.78 23.94 -7.83
C GLU A 176 8.10 24.82 -6.76
N GLU A 177 7.22 24.23 -5.94
CA GLU A 177 6.53 24.98 -4.88
C GLU A 177 7.49 25.49 -3.80
N ALA A 178 8.48 24.69 -3.42
CA ALA A 178 9.54 25.12 -2.51
C ALA A 178 10.34 26.29 -3.10
N ALA A 179 10.69 26.23 -4.39
CA ALA A 179 11.43 27.29 -5.07
C ALA A 179 10.64 28.61 -5.14
N LYS A 180 9.34 28.55 -5.46
CA LYS A 180 8.44 29.72 -5.43
C LYS A 180 8.43 30.36 -4.04
N ARG A 181 8.31 29.52 -3.00
CA ARG A 181 8.23 29.97 -1.61
C ARG A 181 9.53 30.63 -1.13
N ILE A 182 10.68 30.06 -1.47
CA ILE A 182 12.01 30.63 -1.16
C ILE A 182 12.24 31.94 -1.92
N SER A 183 11.75 32.04 -3.16
CA SER A 183 11.87 33.24 -4.00
C SER A 183 10.89 34.36 -3.63
N GLY A 184 9.94 34.10 -2.72
CA GLY A 184 8.91 35.04 -2.29
C GLY A 184 7.72 35.15 -3.26
N GLU A 185 7.59 34.24 -4.23
CA GLU A 185 6.45 34.18 -5.14
C GLU A 185 5.25 33.51 -4.48
N ARG A 186 4.05 34.03 -4.73
CA ARG A 186 2.80 33.48 -4.17
C ARG A 186 2.47 32.15 -4.86
N PRO A 187 2.13 31.07 -4.12
CA PRO A 187 1.83 29.78 -4.73
C PRO A 187 0.63 29.90 -5.68
N SER A 188 0.80 29.41 -6.91
CA SER A 188 -0.29 29.16 -7.86
C SER A 188 -1.07 27.97 -7.33
N GLY A 189 -2.20 28.22 -6.66
CA GLY A 189 -3.09 27.15 -6.23
C GLY A 189 -3.52 26.27 -7.43
N PRO A 190 -3.91 25.00 -7.20
CA PRO A 190 -4.29 24.14 -8.31
C PRO A 190 -5.48 24.76 -9.04
N GLU A 191 -5.29 25.15 -10.31
CA GLU A 191 -6.39 25.37 -11.23
C GLU A 191 -7.16 24.06 -11.31
N LEU A 192 -8.33 24.05 -10.69
CA LEU A 192 -9.37 23.06 -10.97
C LEU A 192 -9.79 23.27 -12.42
N GLU A 193 -9.07 22.65 -13.36
CA GLU A 193 -9.60 22.43 -14.70
C GLU A 193 -10.87 21.57 -14.55
N ALA A 194 -12.00 22.26 -14.58
CA ALA A 194 -13.30 21.68 -14.77
C ALA A 194 -13.30 20.99 -16.14
N ALA A 195 -13.17 19.66 -16.14
CA ALA A 195 -13.51 18.84 -17.29
C ALA A 195 -15.00 19.06 -17.61
N ALA A 196 -15.24 19.84 -18.67
CA ALA A 196 -16.50 19.93 -19.41
C ALA A 196 -16.51 18.87 -20.53
#